data_AF-A0A521BEM8-F1
#
_entry.id   AF-A0A521BEM8-F1
#
_cell.length_a   1.000
_cell.length_b   1.000
_cell.length_c   1.000
_cell.angle_alpha   90.00
_cell.angle_beta   90.00
_cell.angle_gamma   90.00
#
_symmetry.space_group_name_H-M   'P 1'
#
loop_
_entity.id
_entity.type
_entity.pdbx_description
1 polymer ?
#
loop_
_entity_poly.entity_id
_entity_poly.type
_entity_poly.pdbx_seq_one_letter_code
_entity_poly.pdbx_strand_id
1 'polypeptide(L)'
;MGSKNLIQIKQFCLYHEIENTFIKELNSYGLIKIIFEENDEYLEPEQLPSIEKMMRMHYDLNINLEGIDAIYHLLNKIETLQQHLTNTQNKLRIYEEQEVRE
;
A
#
# COMPACT_ATOMS: atom_id res chain seq x y z
N MET A 1 -24.29 2.65 -4.40
CA MET A 1 -23.43 3.07 -5.52
C MET A 1 -22.61 4.24 -5.03
N GLY A 2 -21.46 3.97 -4.41
CA GLY A 2 -20.65 5.01 -3.78
C GLY A 2 -20.02 5.89 -4.86
N SER A 3 -20.11 7.20 -4.68
CA SER A 3 -19.40 8.18 -5.47
C SER A 3 -17.92 7.78 -5.53
N LYS A 4 -17.41 7.37 -6.69
CA LYS A 4 -15.98 7.14 -6.85
C LYS A 4 -15.31 8.51 -6.79
N ASN A 5 -14.84 8.89 -5.61
CA ASN A 5 -14.09 10.12 -5.41
C ASN A 5 -12.69 9.91 -5.99
N LEU A 6 -12.58 9.91 -7.32
CA LEU A 6 -11.31 9.73 -8.00
C LEU A 6 -10.45 10.99 -7.90
N ILE A 7 -9.15 10.79 -7.76
CA ILE A 7 -8.18 11.88 -7.65
C ILE A 7 -7.37 11.93 -8.94
N GLN A 8 -7.46 13.03 -9.67
CA GLN A 8 -6.72 13.20 -10.92
C GLN A 8 -5.21 13.23 -10.63
N ILE A 9 -4.43 12.38 -11.32
CA ILE A 9 -2.98 12.25 -11.08
C ILE A 9 -2.27 13.59 -11.29
N LYS A 10 -2.66 14.36 -12.32
CA LYS A 10 -2.10 15.68 -12.58
C LYS A 10 -2.23 16.61 -11.38
N GLN A 11 -3.41 16.65 -10.75
CA GLN A 11 -3.65 17.49 -9.57
C GLN A 11 -2.88 16.98 -8.35
N PHE A 12 -2.81 15.66 -8.17
CA PHE A 12 -2.03 15.03 -7.11
C PHE A 12 -0.54 15.40 -7.23
N CYS A 13 0.04 15.24 -8.42
CA CYS A 13 1.44 15.54 -8.69
C CYS A 13 1.76 17.03 -8.46
N LEU A 14 0.86 17.93 -8.86
CA LEU A 14 0.99 19.37 -8.63
C LEU A 14 0.96 19.72 -7.13
N TYR A 15 0.06 19.11 -6.36
CA TYR A 15 -0.07 19.38 -4.94
C TYR A 15 1.14 18.90 -4.13
N HIS A 16 1.70 17.75 -4.51
CA HIS A 16 2.83 17.14 -3.84
C HIS A 16 4.19 17.51 -4.43
N GLU A 17 4.22 18.34 -5.48
CA GLU A 17 5.44 18.75 -6.19
C GLU A 17 6.30 17.57 -6.67
N ILE A 18 5.64 16.51 -7.15
CA ILE A 18 6.29 15.30 -7.68
C ILE A 18 6.09 15.18 -9.19
N GLU A 19 6.92 14.36 -9.82
CA GLU A 19 6.80 14.09 -11.25
C GLU A 19 5.74 13.02 -11.54
N ASN A 20 4.99 13.18 -12.64
CA ASN A 20 4.05 12.15 -13.10
C ASN A 20 4.76 10.83 -13.49
N THR A 21 6.04 10.92 -13.87
CA THR A 21 6.91 9.77 -14.15
C THR A 21 6.96 8.83 -12.94
N PHE A 22 7.12 9.37 -11.72
CA PHE A 22 7.14 8.59 -10.49
C PHE A 22 5.86 7.76 -10.29
N ILE A 23 4.69 8.36 -10.51
CA ILE A 23 3.40 7.65 -10.39
C ILE A 23 3.27 6.57 -11.46
N LYS A 24 3.72 6.83 -12.69
CA LYS A 24 3.73 5.84 -13.78
C LYS A 24 4.67 4.67 -13.49
N GLU A 25 5.82 4.96 -12.88
CA GLU A 25 6.77 3.95 -12.46
C GLU A 25 6.19 3.10 -11.31
N LEU A 26 5.62 3.70 -10.27
CA LEU A 26 4.93 2.93 -9.23
C LEU A 26 3.85 1.99 -9.80
N ASN A 27 3.13 2.43 -10.83
CA ASN A 27 2.14 1.60 -11.51
C ASN A 27 2.79 0.48 -12.36
N SER A 28 3.96 0.71 -12.98
CA SER A 28 4.68 -0.31 -13.74
C SER A 28 5.28 -1.40 -12.86
N TYR A 29 5.69 -1.05 -11.63
CA TYR A 29 6.06 -2.00 -10.58
C TYR A 29 4.85 -2.69 -9.93
N GLY A 30 3.62 -2.31 -10.29
CA GLY A 30 2.40 -2.89 -9.73
C GLY A 30 2.15 -2.51 -8.26
N LEU A 31 2.85 -1.48 -7.75
CA LEU A 31 2.72 -0.98 -6.39
C LEU A 31 1.43 -0.16 -6.19
N ILE A 32 0.91 0.42 -7.27
CA ILE A 32 -0.32 1.21 -7.30
C ILE A 32 -1.14 0.85 -8.54
N LYS A 33 -2.40 1.29 -8.59
CA LYS A 33 -3.26 1.15 -9.77
C LYS A 33 -3.72 2.51 -10.27
N ILE A 34 -3.54 2.74 -11.56
CA ILE A 34 -4.07 3.91 -12.26
C ILE A 34 -5.39 3.55 -12.95
N ILE A 35 -6.42 4.38 -12.74
CA ILE A 35 -7.71 4.30 -13.42
C ILE A 35 -7.72 5.28 -14.58
N PHE A 36 -8.18 4.83 -15.74
CA PHE A 36 -8.33 5.67 -16.93
C PHE A 36 -9.82 5.96 -17.17
N GLU A 37 -10.22 7.23 -17.08
CA GLU A 37 -11.57 7.71 -17.39
C GLU A 37 -11.47 8.96 -18.28
N GLU A 38 -12.32 9.07 -19.31
CA GLU A 38 -12.45 10.28 -20.16
C GLU A 38 -11.13 10.86 -20.73
N ASN A 39 -10.13 10.01 -20.97
CA ASN A 39 -8.76 10.33 -21.42
C ASN A 39 -7.83 10.94 -20.35
N ASP A 40 -8.21 10.92 -19.07
CA ASP A 40 -7.37 11.30 -17.95
C ASP A 40 -7.04 10.11 -17.03
N GLU A 41 -5.99 10.30 -16.23
CA GLU A 41 -5.45 9.30 -15.31
C GLU A 41 -5.83 9.67 -13.87
N TYR A 42 -6.33 8.69 -13.12
CA TYR A 42 -6.88 8.87 -11.78
C TYR A 42 -6.34 7.84 -10.78
N LEU A 43 -6.35 8.23 -9.50
CA LEU A 43 -6.04 7.40 -8.34
C LEU A 43 -7.27 7.21 -7.48
N GLU A 44 -7.35 6.04 -6.85
CA GLU A 44 -8.31 5.76 -5.79
C GLU A 44 -7.82 6.36 -4.46
N PRO A 45 -8.68 7.03 -3.68
CA PRO A 45 -8.32 7.59 -2.37
C PRO A 45 -7.71 6.58 -1.41
N GLU A 46 -8.16 5.32 -1.48
CA GLU A 46 -7.69 4.22 -0.64
C GLU A 46 -6.20 3.93 -0.83
N GLN A 47 -5.63 4.30 -1.98
CA GLN A 47 -4.22 4.08 -2.29
C GLN A 47 -3.31 5.26 -1.86
N LEU A 48 -3.87 6.45 -1.61
CA LEU A 48 -3.08 7.64 -1.27
C LEU A 48 -2.14 7.44 -0.07
N PRO A 49 -2.57 6.82 1.06
CA PRO A 49 -1.67 6.65 2.20
C PRO A 49 -0.45 5.78 1.86
N SER A 50 -0.61 4.83 0.95
CA SER A 50 0.48 3.98 0.45
C SER A 50 1.40 4.76 -0.48
N ILE A 51 0.83 5.58 -1.37
CA ILE A 51 1.59 6.45 -2.28
C ILE A 51 2.43 7.44 -1.49
N GLU A 52 1.86 8.11 -0.49
CA GLU A 52 2.57 9.06 0.39
C GLU A 52 3.72 8.39 1.16
N LYS A 53 3.55 7.14 1.60
CA LYS A 53 4.66 6.37 2.20
C LYS A 53 5.79 6.15 1.20
N MET A 54 5.47 5.72 -0.02
CA MET A 54 6.47 5.50 -1.07
C MET A 54 7.14 6.79 -1.52
N MET A 55 6.40 7.89 -1.58
CA MET A 55 6.96 9.23 -1.83
C MET A 55 7.99 9.60 -0.76
N ARG A 56 7.66 9.46 0.53
CA ARG A 56 8.64 9.74 1.60
C ARG A 56 9.88 8.84 1.50
N MET A 57 9.71 7.56 1.14
CA MET A 57 10.86 6.69 0.88
C MET A 57 11.74 7.21 -0.26
N HIS A 58 11.13 7.68 -1.36
CA HIS A 58 11.87 8.16 -2.51
C HIS A 58 12.52 9.52 -2.28
N TYR A 59 11.72 10.51 -1.88
CA TYR A 59 12.11 11.92 -1.82
C TYR A 59 12.80 12.30 -0.49
N ASP A 60 12.41 11.71 0.64
CA ASP A 60 13.01 12.05 1.95
C ASP A 60 14.19 11.13 2.29
N LEU A 61 14.08 9.84 1.95
CA LEU A 61 15.07 8.82 2.31
C LEU A 61 16.00 8.44 1.15
N ASN A 62 15.83 9.02 -0.03
CA ASN A 62 16.63 8.74 -1.24
C ASN A 62 16.64 7.24 -1.63
N ILE A 63 15.53 6.53 -1.42
CA ILE A 63 15.40 5.13 -1.81
C ILE A 63 14.92 5.06 -3.27
N ASN A 64 15.60 4.28 -4.10
CA ASN A 64 15.18 4.05 -5.48
C ASN A 64 13.91 3.18 -5.56
N LEU A 65 13.30 3.10 -6.74
CA LEU A 65 12.06 2.35 -6.95
C LEU A 65 12.22 0.85 -6.70
N GLU A 66 13.35 0.26 -7.09
CA GLU A 66 13.65 -1.15 -6.81
C GLU A 66 13.77 -1.41 -5.30
N GLY A 67 14.32 -0.43 -4.56
CA GLY A 67 14.37 -0.46 -3.11
C GLY A 67 12.97 -0.36 -2.49
N ILE A 68 12.12 0.52 -3.02
CA ILE A 68 10.72 0.66 -2.58
C ILE A 68 9.95 -0.63 -2.81
N ASP A 69 10.09 -1.25 -3.99
CA ASP A 69 9.45 -2.52 -4.33
C ASP A 69 9.89 -3.65 -3.38
N ALA A 70 11.19 -3.78 -3.15
CA ALA A 70 11.73 -4.76 -2.20
C ALA A 70 11.20 -4.53 -0.77
N ILE A 71 11.18 -3.29 -0.30
CA ILE A 71 10.65 -2.93 1.03
C ILE A 71 9.15 -3.25 1.10
N TYR A 72 8.38 -2.90 0.09
CA TYR A 72 6.94 -3.16 0.02
C TYR A 72 6.65 -4.67 0.12
N HIS A 73 7.35 -5.48 -0.67
CA HIS A 73 7.23 -6.93 -0.61
C HIS A 73 7.62 -7.52 0.76
N LEU A 74 8.68 -7.01 1.38
CA LEU A 74 9.11 -7.45 2.71
C LEU A 74 8.09 -7.07 3.79
N LEU A 75 7.55 -5.85 3.75
CA LEU A 75 6.51 -5.40 4.68
C LEU A 75 5.25 -6.27 4.57
N ASN A 76 4.79 -6.56 3.35
CA ASN A 76 3.64 -7.44 3.12
C ASN A 76 3.89 -8.85 3.67
N LYS A 77 5.11 -9.38 3.49
CA LYS A 77 5.49 -10.67 4.06
C LYS A 77 5.49 -10.66 5.58
N ILE A 78 6.01 -9.60 6.21
CA ILE A 78 6.01 -9.44 7.66
C ILE A 78 4.57 -9.36 8.19
N GLU A 79 3.70 -8.56 7.56
CA GLU A 79 2.30 -8.42 7.96
C GLU A 79 1.56 -9.77 7.87
N THR A 80 1.77 -10.51 6.78
CA THR A 80 1.19 -11.85 6.60
C THR A 80 1.67 -12.79 7.71
N LEU A 81 2.96 -12.80 8.01
CA LEU A 81 3.52 -13.64 9.08
C LEU A 81 2.98 -13.26 10.46
N GLN A 82 2.82 -11.97 10.75
CA GLN A 82 2.22 -11.48 11.99
C GLN A 82 0.76 -11.93 12.11
N GLN A 83 -0.03 -11.85 11.04
CA GLN A 83 -1.40 -12.35 11.03
C GLN A 83 -1.47 -13.86 11.30
N HIS A 84 -0.58 -14.66 10.69
CA HIS A 84 -0.48 -16.09 10.97
C HIS A 84 -0.12 -16.37 12.44
N LEU A 85 0.83 -15.62 13.00
CA LEU A 85 1.24 -15.75 14.39
C LEU A 85 0.07 -15.43 15.34
N THR A 86 -0.62 -14.31 15.14
CA THR A 86 -1.81 -13.93 15.92
C THR A 86 -2.91 -14.99 15.81
N ASN A 87 -3.18 -15.49 14.61
CA ASN A 87 -4.18 -16.55 14.41
C ASN A 87 -3.80 -17.85 15.12
N THR A 88 -2.52 -18.19 15.13
CA THR A 88 -1.99 -19.39 15.81
C THR A 88 -2.09 -19.23 17.33
N GLN A 89 -1.68 -18.08 17.87
CA GLN A 89 -1.79 -17.75 19.30
C GLN A 89 -3.25 -17.76 19.78
N ASN A 90 -4.17 -17.21 18.98
CA ASN A 90 -5.59 -17.21 19.28
C ASN A 90 -6.14 -18.64 19.36
N LYS A 91 -5.74 -19.53 18.45
CA LYS A 91 -6.13 -20.95 18.49
C LYS A 91 -5.55 -21.65 19.71
N LEU A 92 -4.26 -21.46 19.98
CA LEU A 92 -3.59 -22.08 21.13
C LEU A 92 -4.27 -21.70 22.44
N ARG A 93 -4.60 -20.41 22.63
CA ARG A 93 -5.32 -19.92 23.80
C ARG A 93 -6.66 -20.62 24.00
N ILE A 94 -7.41 -20.90 22.94
CA ILE A 94 -8.69 -21.62 23.02
C ILE A 94 -8.48 -23.06 23.49
N TYR A 95 -7.45 -23.75 22.99
CA TYR A 95 -7.13 -25.11 23.43
C TYR A 95 -6.69 -25.15 24.90
N GLU A 96 -5.81 -24.24 25.31
CA GLU A 96 -5.36 -24.15 26.70
C GLU A 96 -6.53 -23.84 27.65
N GLU A 97 -7.47 -22.97 27.26
CA GLU A 97 -8.68 -22.67 28.03
C GLU A 97 -9.66 -23.86 28.13
N GLN A 98 -9.61 -24.81 27.18
CA GLN A 98 -10.41 -26.03 27.21
C GLN A 98 -9.81 -27.09 28.14
N GLU A 99 -8.48 -27.29 28.10
CA GLU A 99 -7.79 -28.22 29.02
C GLU A 99 -7.92 -27.83 30.49
N VAL A 100 -8.02 -26.53 30.82
CA VAL A 100 -8.20 -26.06 32.21
C VAL A 100 -9.62 -26.28 32.74
N ARG A 101 -10.59 -26.59 31.87
CA ARG A 101 -12.01 -26.78 32.26
C ARG A 101 -12.40 -28.25 32.45
N GLU A 102 -11.51 -29.18 32.13
CA GLU A 102 -11.64 -30.62 32.45
C GLU A 102 -10.92 -30.95 33.77
#